data_AF-A0A1B3XT78-F1
#
_entry.id   AF-A0A1B3XT78-F1
#
_cell.length_a   1.000
_cell.length_b   1.000
_cell.length_c   1.000
_cell.angle_alpha   90.00
_cell.angle_beta   90.00
_cell.angle_gamma   90.00
#
_symmetry.space_group_name_H-M   'P 1'
#
loop_
_entity.id
_entity.type
_entity.pdbx_description
1 polymer ?
#
loop_
_entity_poly.entity_id
_entity_poly.type
_entity_poly.pdbx_seq_one_letter_code
_entity_poly.pdbx_strand_id
1 'polypeptide(L)'
;MLIESMSDYLYEPFYIPILLLLLGILYIGILIYSFTNVTFTFVGYGLMGISILTYLLVGLYMTGKGYYLDKHAPDLLVFGSIGFLELTILTYPYMFLTLAVVLGKKGE
;
A
#
# COMPACT_ATOMS: atom_id res chain seq x y z
N MET A 1 -32.74 -7.85 13.22
CA MET A 1 -31.39 -8.40 13.46
C MET A 1 -30.81 -9.17 12.26
N LEU A 2 -31.54 -9.41 11.15
CA LEU A 2 -31.01 -10.05 9.93
C LEU A 2 -30.71 -9.07 8.77
N ILE A 3 -31.14 -7.80 8.88
CA ILE A 3 -30.99 -6.81 7.82
C ILE A 3 -29.68 -6.02 7.96
N GLU A 4 -29.22 -5.77 9.19
CA GLU A 4 -27.92 -5.10 9.44
C GLU A 4 -26.73 -5.96 8.97
N SER A 5 -26.78 -7.28 9.13
CA SER A 5 -25.63 -8.13 8.77
C SER A 5 -25.36 -8.18 7.27
N MET A 6 -26.37 -8.06 6.40
CA MET A 6 -26.16 -7.97 4.95
C MET A 6 -25.60 -6.62 4.51
N SER A 7 -25.90 -5.55 5.25
CA SER A 7 -25.39 -4.20 4.96
C SER A 7 -23.88 -4.12 5.18
N ASP A 8 -23.38 -4.70 6.27
CA ASP A 8 -21.96 -4.64 6.62
C ASP A 8 -21.08 -5.43 5.63
N TYR A 9 -21.58 -6.55 5.09
CA TYR A 9 -20.88 -7.30 4.04
C TYR A 9 -20.80 -6.57 2.69
N LEU A 10 -21.67 -5.59 2.45
CA LEU A 10 -21.60 -4.74 1.26
C LEU A 10 -20.64 -3.57 1.45
N TYR A 11 -20.34 -3.17 2.69
CA TYR A 11 -19.56 -1.98 3.00
C TYR A 11 -18.04 -2.21 3.03
N GLU A 12 -17.56 -3.37 3.47
CA GLU A 12 -16.14 -3.72 3.44
C GLU A 12 -15.92 -5.11 2.83
N PRO A 13 -15.66 -5.18 1.51
CA PRO A 13 -15.52 -6.46 0.83
C PRO A 13 -14.32 -7.25 1.36
N PHE A 14 -14.54 -8.52 1.70
CA PHE A 14 -13.49 -9.44 2.20
C PHE A 14 -12.25 -9.56 1.30
N TYR A 15 -12.35 -9.22 0.01
CA TYR A 15 -11.23 -9.27 -0.92
C TYR A 15 -10.27 -8.07 -0.79
N ILE A 16 -10.71 -6.96 -0.16
CA ILE A 16 -9.94 -5.71 -0.09
C ILE A 16 -8.61 -5.87 0.65
N PRO A 17 -8.56 -6.50 1.84
CA PRO A 17 -7.30 -6.73 2.53
C PRO A 17 -6.35 -7.67 1.78
N ILE A 18 -6.89 -8.70 1.11
CA ILE A 18 -6.10 -9.63 0.28
C ILE A 18 -5.50 -8.88 -0.92
N LEU A 19 -6.31 -8.09 -1.61
CA LEU A 19 -5.88 -7.28 -2.75
C LEU A 19 -4.78 -6.29 -2.33
N LEU A 20 -4.97 -5.62 -1.20
CA LEU A 20 -3.98 -4.71 -0.65
C LEU A 20 -2.66 -5.42 -0.34
N LEU A 21 -2.69 -6.60 0.27
CA LEU A 21 -1.48 -7.38 0.57
C LEU A 21 -0.76 -7.79 -0.73
N LEU A 22 -1.49 -8.23 -1.74
CA LEU A 22 -0.94 -8.56 -3.05
C LEU A 22 -0.28 -7.34 -3.70
N LEU A 23 -0.93 -6.18 -3.66
CA LEU A 23 -0.37 -4.93 -4.17
C LEU A 23 0.82 -4.46 -3.32
N GLY A 24 0.83 -4.70 -2.01
CA GLY A 24 1.98 -4.39 -1.16
C GLY A 24 3.22 -5.21 -1.57
N ILE A 25 3.06 -6.51 -1.77
CA ILE A 25 4.14 -7.40 -2.22
C ILE A 25 4.59 -7.05 -3.64
N LEU A 26 3.65 -6.79 -4.55
CA LEU A 26 3.95 -6.40 -5.92
C LEU A 26 4.81 -5.13 -5.98
N TYR A 27 4.52 -4.14 -5.12
CA TYR A 27 5.29 -2.91 -5.01
C TYR A 27 6.76 -3.19 -4.71
N ILE A 28 7.05 -4.09 -3.76
CA ILE A 28 8.43 -4.47 -3.41
C ILE A 28 9.14 -5.08 -4.63
N GLY A 29 8.45 -5.93 -5.39
CA GLY A 29 9.00 -6.51 -6.62
C GLY A 29 9.37 -5.45 -7.65
N ILE A 30 8.48 -4.49 -7.91
CA ILE A 30 8.72 -3.39 -8.87
C ILE A 30 9.83 -2.48 -8.36
N LEU A 31 9.90 -2.21 -7.07
CA LEU A 31 10.95 -1.40 -6.44
C LEU A 31 12.33 -2.03 -6.66
N ILE A 32 12.48 -3.32 -6.37
CA ILE A 32 13.75 -4.06 -6.57
C ILE A 32 14.13 -4.08 -8.06
N TYR A 33 13.16 -4.37 -8.93
CA TYR A 33 13.39 -4.34 -10.38
C TYR A 33 13.88 -2.97 -10.84
N SER A 34 13.25 -1.90 -10.34
CA SER A 34 13.60 -0.52 -10.66
C SER A 34 15.03 -0.18 -10.22
N PHE A 35 15.42 -0.55 -8.99
CA PHE A 35 16.79 -0.33 -8.50
C PHE A 35 17.87 -1.05 -9.31
N THR A 36 17.55 -2.23 -9.85
CA THR A 36 18.51 -3.08 -10.54
C THR A 36 18.61 -2.80 -12.04
N ASN A 37 17.53 -2.31 -12.67
CA ASN A 37 17.44 -2.17 -14.12
C ASN A 37 17.32 -0.73 -14.61
N VAL A 38 17.14 0.25 -13.72
CA VAL A 38 16.93 1.65 -14.11
C VAL A 38 18.02 2.54 -13.51
N THR A 39 18.57 3.42 -14.34
CA THR A 39 19.49 4.47 -13.89
C THR A 39 18.69 5.72 -13.55
N PHE A 40 18.79 6.19 -12.31
CA PHE A 40 18.02 7.34 -11.84
C PHE A 40 18.84 8.63 -11.90
N THR A 41 18.16 9.72 -12.23
CA THR A 41 18.69 11.08 -12.03
C THR A 41 18.57 11.47 -10.55
N PHE A 42 19.20 12.58 -10.13
CA PHE A 42 19.04 13.09 -8.76
C PHE A 42 17.55 13.28 -8.37
N VAL A 43 16.74 13.81 -9.28
CA VAL A 43 15.28 13.94 -9.09
C VAL A 43 14.61 12.57 -9.01
N GLY A 44 15.02 11.61 -9.84
CA GLY A 44 14.54 10.23 -9.79
C GLY A 44 14.80 9.56 -8.45
N TYR A 45 16.01 9.73 -7.88
CA TYR A 45 16.32 9.24 -6.54
C TYR A 45 15.47 9.91 -5.45
N GLY A 46 15.19 11.22 -5.58
CA GLY A 46 14.29 11.93 -4.67
C GLY A 46 12.87 11.34 -4.70
N LEU A 47 12.31 11.13 -5.89
CA LEU A 47 10.99 10.54 -6.07
C LEU A 47 10.93 9.08 -5.59
N MET A 48 12.00 8.31 -5.81
CA MET A 48 12.17 6.97 -5.26
C MET A 48 12.11 6.97 -3.73
N GLY A 49 12.81 7.92 -3.09
CA GLY A 49 12.77 8.10 -1.65
C GLY A 49 11.37 8.40 -1.13
N ILE A 50 10.65 9.31 -1.79
CA ILE A 50 9.25 9.65 -1.44
C ILE A 50 8.34 8.43 -1.63
N SER A 51 8.53 7.66 -2.71
CA SER A 51 7.82 6.41 -2.95
C SER A 51 7.97 5.42 -1.79
N ILE A 52 9.20 5.18 -1.34
CA ILE A 52 9.48 4.28 -0.23
C ILE A 52 8.89 4.83 1.07
N LEU A 53 9.07 6.12 1.34
CA LEU A 53 8.57 6.76 2.55
C LEU A 53 7.04 6.66 2.65
N THR A 54 6.35 6.94 1.55
CA THR A 54 4.88 6.82 1.50
C THR A 54 4.43 5.37 1.65
N TYR A 55 5.15 4.39 1.11
CA TYR A 55 4.84 2.97 1.30
C TYR A 55 4.96 2.56 2.77
N LEU A 56 6.02 3.02 3.45
CA LEU A 56 6.21 2.77 4.88
C LEU A 56 5.13 3.45 5.72
N LEU A 57 4.71 4.67 5.38
CA LEU A 57 3.61 5.36 6.05
C LEU A 57 2.29 4.60 5.91
N VAL A 58 2.02 4.02 4.73
CA VAL A 58 0.85 3.16 4.48
C VAL A 58 0.89 1.93 5.39
N GLY A 59 2.03 1.24 5.48
CA GLY A 59 2.19 0.09 6.37
C GLY A 59 2.07 0.44 7.86
N LEU A 60 2.62 1.59 8.26
CA LEU A 60 2.51 2.10 9.63
C LEU A 60 1.06 2.43 9.98
N TYR A 61 0.33 3.06 9.06
CA TYR A 61 -1.08 3.39 9.22
C TYR A 61 -1.95 2.15 9.43
N MET A 62 -1.71 1.10 8.65
CA MET A 62 -2.42 -0.19 8.77
C MET A 62 -2.13 -0.87 10.12
N THR A 63 -0.86 -0.95 10.49
CA THR A 63 -0.44 -1.55 11.77
C THR A 63 -0.99 -0.76 12.96
N GLY A 64 -1.01 0.57 12.86
CA GLY A 64 -1.53 1.47 13.89
C GLY A 64 -3.05 1.33 14.06
N LYS A 65 -3.82 1.27 12.98
CA LYS A 65 -5.28 1.06 13.04
C LYS A 65 -5.66 -0.25 13.72
N GLY A 66 -4.94 -1.34 13.45
CA GLY A 66 -5.15 -2.61 14.14
C GLY A 66 -4.94 -2.52 15.65
N TYR A 67 -4.05 -1.64 16.12
CA TYR A 67 -3.72 -1.48 17.54
C TYR A 67 -4.78 -0.68 18.33
N TYR A 68 -5.42 0.31 17.70
CA TYR A 68 -6.43 1.15 18.37
C TYR A 68 -7.85 0.58 18.32
N LEU A 69 -8.09 -0.44 17.48
CA LEU A 69 -9.44 -0.92 17.20
C LEU A 69 -9.97 -1.97 18.16
N ASP A 70 -9.21 -2.48 19.16
CA ASP A 70 -9.90 -3.31 20.14
C ASP A 70 -9.19 -3.61 21.47
N LYS A 71 -10.02 -3.65 22.52
CA LYS A 71 -9.77 -4.45 23.72
C LYS A 71 -10.16 -5.93 23.50
N HIS A 72 -10.85 -6.30 22.42
CA HIS A 72 -11.45 -7.62 22.15
C HIS A 72 -11.33 -8.12 20.68
N ALA A 73 -10.36 -7.65 19.90
CA ALA A 73 -10.21 -8.09 18.51
C ALA A 73 -9.45 -9.39 18.56
N PRO A 74 -9.96 -10.47 17.93
CA PRO A 74 -9.21 -11.70 17.83
C PRO A 74 -7.87 -11.39 17.13
N ASP A 75 -6.76 -11.72 17.80
CA ASP A 75 -5.35 -11.47 17.43
C ASP A 75 -4.97 -11.91 16.00
N LEU A 76 -5.86 -12.58 15.28
CA LEU A 76 -5.65 -13.10 13.93
C LEU A 76 -5.97 -12.08 12.81
N LEU A 77 -6.60 -10.95 13.12
CA LEU A 77 -7.07 -9.97 12.13
C LEU A 77 -6.29 -8.66 12.17
N VAL A 78 -4.96 -8.72 12.01
CA VAL A 78 -4.10 -7.54 11.71
C VAL A 78 -4.64 -6.74 10.50
N PHE A 79 -5.53 -7.34 9.71
CA PHE A 79 -6.14 -6.78 8.52
C PHE A 79 -7.68 -6.60 8.61
N GLY A 80 -8.29 -6.75 9.79
CA GLY A 80 -9.75 -6.77 9.97
C GLY A 80 -10.48 -5.45 9.70
N SER A 81 -9.77 -4.35 9.49
CA SER A 81 -10.34 -3.00 9.23
C SER A 81 -9.63 -2.27 8.10
N ILE A 82 -9.01 -3.02 7.18
CA ILE A 82 -8.40 -2.45 5.99
C ILE A 82 -9.46 -2.24 4.92
N GLY A 83 -9.73 -0.99 4.59
CA GLY A 83 -10.74 -0.58 3.63
C GLY A 83 -10.16 0.01 2.34
N PHE A 84 -11.04 0.66 1.57
CA PHE A 84 -10.70 1.30 0.29
C PHE A 84 -9.73 2.48 0.44
N LEU A 85 -9.72 3.13 1.59
CA LEU A 85 -8.85 4.27 1.85
C LEU A 85 -7.38 3.84 1.75
N GLU A 86 -7.04 2.71 2.36
CA GLU A 86 -5.72 2.13 2.34
C GLU A 86 -5.23 1.82 0.92
N LEU A 87 -6.11 1.31 0.05
CA LEU A 87 -5.79 1.14 -1.39
C LEU A 87 -5.51 2.47 -2.08
N THR A 88 -6.30 3.49 -1.76
CA THR A 88 -6.12 4.83 -2.33
C THR A 88 -4.76 5.39 -1.90
N ILE A 89 -4.39 5.23 -0.62
CA ILE A 89 -3.10 5.72 -0.12
C ILE A 89 -1.95 4.87 -0.69
N LEU A 90 -2.13 3.56 -0.86
CA LEU A 90 -1.13 2.68 -1.50
C LEU A 90 -0.84 3.08 -2.95
N THR A 91 -1.74 3.81 -3.62
CA THR A 91 -1.51 4.30 -5.00
C THR A 91 -0.40 5.36 -5.07
N TYR A 92 -0.17 6.16 -4.02
CA TYR A 92 0.88 7.19 -4.02
C TYR A 92 2.30 6.64 -4.20
N PRO A 93 2.74 5.61 -3.45
CA PRO A 93 3.99 4.91 -3.70
C PRO A 93 4.17 4.54 -5.18
N TYR A 94 3.16 3.92 -5.78
CA TYR A 94 3.22 3.54 -7.19
C TYR A 94 3.40 4.74 -8.12
N MET A 95 2.65 5.82 -7.90
CA MET A 95 2.78 7.04 -8.71
C MET A 95 4.20 7.63 -8.63
N PHE A 96 4.76 7.73 -7.43
CA PHE A 96 6.11 8.27 -7.25
C PHE A 96 7.18 7.35 -7.83
N LEU A 97 7.02 6.03 -7.69
CA LEU A 97 7.91 5.05 -8.33
C LEU A 97 7.87 5.15 -9.85
N THR A 98 6.67 5.21 -10.44
CA THR A 98 6.51 5.37 -11.89
C THR A 98 7.14 6.68 -12.37
N LEU A 99 6.91 7.79 -11.68
CA LEU A 99 7.54 9.07 -12.02
C LEU A 99 9.07 9.00 -11.88
N ALA A 100 9.59 8.33 -10.84
CA ALA A 100 11.02 8.12 -10.67
C ALA A 100 11.61 7.33 -11.86
N VAL A 101 10.93 6.28 -12.30
CA VAL A 101 11.37 5.45 -13.44
C VAL A 101 11.28 6.21 -14.76
N VAL A 102 10.22 6.98 -15.00
CA VAL A 102 10.05 7.75 -16.24
C VAL A 102 11.06 8.90 -16.34
N LEU A 103 11.38 9.55 -15.21
CA LEU A 103 12.35 10.66 -15.15
C LEU A 103 13.80 10.17 -14.96
N GLY A 104 13.99 8.93 -14.52
CA GLY A 104 15.26 8.23 -14.57
C GLY A 104 15.56 7.94 -16.04
N LYS A 105 16.28 8.86 -16.68
CA LYS A 105 16.73 8.70 -18.07
C LYS A 105 17.31 7.29 -18.21
N LYS A 106 16.66 6.44 -18.99
CA LYS A 106 17.23 5.18 -19.47
C LYS A 106 18.59 5.55 -20.04
N GLY A 107 19.65 5.09 -19.37
CA GLY A 107 21.02 5.39 -19.76
C GLY A 107 21.20 5.08 -21.24
N GLU A 108 21.68 6.08 -21.98
CA GLU A 108 22.72 5.83 -22.97
C GLU A 108 24.00 5.45 -22.23
#